data_AF-A0A670JKT3-F1
#
_entry.id   AF-A0A670JKT3-F1
#
_cell.length_a   1.000
_cell.length_b   1.000
_cell.length_c   1.000
_cell.angle_alpha   90.00
_cell.angle_beta   90.00
_cell.angle_gamma   90.00
#
_symmetry.space_group_name_H-M   'P 1'
#
loop_
_entity.id
_entity.type
_entity.pdbx_description
1 polymer ?
#
loop_
_entity_poly.entity_id
_entity_poly.type
_entity_poly.pdbx_seq_one_letter_code
_entity_poly.pdbx_strand_id
1 'polypeptide(L)'
;MLVNGSSLDSPPPSILLRKTVRRAWPSHTFLLKTLKILKESELKKFKRKLHHFPIEKRFVNISKELLQEASVSDLSQLLLVYYGPDYALQVTARVLKAINCELQADREDDLVMPADVDRMQREVGKEQVWPLEGVAISAKKIICKGRKELIEILGRDILHVLYSRYIITRKEFWDLLEAEEDSKEKSKKLLHMIQERGEQACCRFLECVEMEHPGSIQNLLLAIQGSGQDPIQTPGHSGLQLESPLFAEEGSSTEMENPAGSGESGRGSWCPSEELPEKIKPVMVCDSEGGHKKYRVSSTKAGSFSCLDTDLICEVREAVTLTYYFDSWPKHLEGQTTEELHVAGPLLNIQVDVVEAVTAIHIPHFLSLSAEDHSGVYIAHFVRGEMNLEKPDRVEPHHVVLENPKFSSLGIVFKKMFKQKINTVARLYQRLRLKMPIFHLYLLPNDPSLIKAVDEHEANCHSRRIEKPPGTLKSLKIGTPIFVQTLDDVTIWPEEVKFQYLDAEKLQQYVELSAEQMQEKFSFTLVEKRTNKLIWKAHVNRGVF
;
A
#
# COMPACT_ATOMS: atom_id res chain seq x y z
N MET A 1 -0.41 33.39 68.94
CA MET A 1 -0.54 31.93 68.75
C MET A 1 -1.00 31.73 67.31
N LEU A 2 -0.09 31.31 66.42
CA LEU A 2 0.01 29.95 65.84
C LEU A 2 -1.15 29.65 64.87
N VAL A 3 -1.05 29.04 63.68
CA VAL A 3 -0.03 28.67 62.66
C VAL A 3 -0.77 27.68 61.74
N ASN A 4 -0.60 27.81 60.40
CA ASN A 4 -0.68 26.80 59.33
C ASN A 4 -1.94 25.93 59.07
N GLY A 5 -2.21 25.71 57.76
CA GLY A 5 -2.12 24.34 57.20
C GLY A 5 -3.28 23.79 56.36
N SER A 6 -3.19 23.96 55.03
CA SER A 6 -3.31 22.92 53.97
C SER A 6 -4.37 21.80 54.04
N SER A 7 -5.23 21.71 53.02
CA SER A 7 -5.38 20.54 52.13
C SER A 7 -6.37 20.86 50.99
N LEU A 8 -5.79 21.01 49.79
CA LEU A 8 -6.46 20.91 48.49
C LEU A 8 -6.20 19.47 48.04
N ASP A 9 -7.20 18.59 48.11
CA ASP A 9 -7.14 17.27 47.47
C ASP A 9 -8.20 17.18 46.38
N SER A 10 -7.82 17.67 45.20
CA SER A 10 -8.42 17.32 43.92
C SER A 10 -8.16 15.83 43.65
N PRO A 11 -9.15 15.06 43.15
CA PRO A 11 -8.91 13.65 42.80
C PRO A 11 -7.94 13.53 41.61
N PRO A 12 -7.20 12.42 41.50
CA PRO A 12 -6.14 12.26 40.49
C PRO A 12 -6.72 12.19 39.07
N PRO A 13 -6.04 12.77 38.06
CA PRO A 13 -6.51 12.76 36.68
C PRO A 13 -6.19 11.41 36.04
N SER A 14 -7.07 10.45 36.27
CA SER A 14 -7.20 9.26 35.45
C SER A 14 -8.68 9.01 35.29
N ILE A 15 -9.13 8.66 34.08
CA ILE A 15 -10.54 8.59 33.63
C ILE A 15 -11.03 9.90 32.99
N LEU A 16 -10.50 10.23 31.79
CA LEU A 16 -11.25 10.94 30.74
C LEU A 16 -10.62 10.74 29.33
N LEU A 17 -10.04 9.56 29.06
CA LEU A 17 -9.55 9.16 27.72
C LEU A 17 -10.36 7.99 27.15
N ARG A 18 -11.69 8.08 27.20
CA ARG A 18 -12.58 7.24 26.37
C ARG A 18 -13.82 8.03 25.98
N LYS A 19 -13.76 8.68 24.81
CA LYS A 19 -14.83 8.80 23.79
C LYS A 19 -14.50 9.89 22.76
N THR A 20 -13.52 9.61 21.90
CA THR A 20 -13.60 10.04 20.49
C THR A 20 -12.80 9.06 19.65
N VAL A 21 -13.43 7.95 19.24
CA VAL A 21 -13.00 7.24 18.04
C VAL A 21 -13.33 8.19 16.89
N ARG A 22 -12.40 9.10 16.59
CA ARG A 22 -12.47 9.86 15.35
C ARG A 22 -12.22 8.86 14.24
N ARG A 23 -13.23 8.67 13.39
CA ARG A 23 -13.04 8.08 12.06
C ARG A 23 -11.98 8.91 11.35
N ALA A 24 -10.73 8.45 11.36
CA ALA A 24 -9.70 8.96 10.48
C ALA A 24 -10.10 8.55 9.06
N TRP A 25 -10.80 9.44 8.34
CA TRP A 25 -10.93 9.27 6.90
C TRP A 25 -9.52 9.33 6.30
N PRO A 26 -9.12 8.42 5.40
CA PRO A 26 -7.82 8.54 4.74
C PRO A 26 -7.90 9.69 3.73
N SER A 27 -7.60 10.92 4.16
CA SER A 27 -7.72 12.15 3.36
C SER A 27 -7.01 12.08 2.01
N HIS A 28 -5.97 11.25 1.88
CA HIS A 28 -5.31 10.94 0.61
C HIS A 28 -6.21 10.20 -0.39
N THR A 29 -6.94 9.17 0.05
CA THR A 29 -7.84 8.41 -0.84
C THR A 29 -8.98 9.27 -1.35
N PHE A 30 -9.50 10.17 -0.50
CA PHE A 30 -10.53 11.12 -0.87
C PHE A 30 -10.02 12.14 -1.90
N LEU A 31 -8.92 12.83 -1.61
CA LEU A 31 -8.35 13.82 -2.53
C LEU A 31 -7.99 13.21 -3.88
N LEU A 32 -7.41 12.00 -3.86
CA LEU A 32 -7.05 11.30 -5.08
C LEU A 32 -8.27 10.95 -5.93
N LYS A 33 -9.36 10.44 -5.31
CA LYS A 33 -10.61 10.15 -6.02
C LYS A 33 -11.21 11.41 -6.63
N THR A 34 -11.35 12.48 -5.85
CA THR A 34 -11.93 13.74 -6.30
C THR A 34 -11.14 14.34 -7.47
N LEU A 35 -9.80 14.33 -7.39
CA LEU A 35 -8.96 14.90 -8.46
C LEU A 35 -8.89 14.02 -9.71
N LYS A 36 -9.11 12.70 -9.59
CA LYS A 36 -9.17 11.77 -10.73
C LYS A 36 -10.42 11.93 -11.58
N ILE A 37 -11.52 12.42 -11.00
CA ILE A 37 -12.78 12.66 -11.73
C ILE A 37 -12.64 13.86 -12.70
N LEU A 38 -11.70 14.77 -12.43
CA LEU A 38 -11.51 15.97 -13.24
C LEU A 38 -10.97 15.63 -14.64
N LYS A 39 -11.58 16.22 -15.67
CA LYS A 39 -11.02 16.18 -17.03
C LYS A 39 -9.68 16.93 -17.05
N GLU A 40 -8.82 16.61 -18.01
CA GLU A 40 -7.49 17.23 -18.11
C GLU A 40 -7.55 18.76 -18.18
N SER A 41 -8.57 19.31 -18.86
CA SER A 41 -8.80 20.75 -18.96
C SER A 41 -9.20 21.39 -17.62
N GLU A 42 -9.96 20.68 -16.80
CA GLU A 42 -10.39 21.09 -15.46
C GLU A 42 -9.24 20.98 -14.47
N LEU A 43 -8.45 19.91 -14.54
CA LEU A 43 -7.25 19.74 -13.72
C LEU A 43 -6.22 20.86 -14.00
N LYS A 44 -6.04 21.25 -15.27
CA LYS A 44 -5.21 22.41 -15.64
C LYS A 44 -5.77 23.73 -15.10
N LYS A 45 -7.09 23.91 -15.01
CA LYS A 45 -7.72 25.08 -14.37
C LYS A 45 -7.51 25.04 -12.86
N PHE A 46 -7.72 23.89 -12.23
CA PHE A 46 -7.54 23.64 -10.81
C PHE A 46 -6.13 24.02 -10.36
N LYS A 47 -5.09 23.47 -11.02
CA LYS A 47 -3.67 23.79 -10.73
C LYS A 47 -3.37 25.28 -10.84
N ARG A 48 -3.83 25.95 -11.91
CA ARG A 48 -3.65 27.40 -12.10
C ARG A 48 -4.33 28.23 -11.01
N LYS A 49 -5.53 27.82 -10.60
CA LYS A 49 -6.31 28.50 -9.58
C LYS A 49 -5.72 28.30 -8.19
N LEU A 50 -5.26 27.08 -7.88
CA LEU A 50 -4.66 26.71 -6.60
C LEU A 50 -3.44 27.57 -6.27
N HIS A 51 -2.55 27.82 -7.24
CA HIS A 51 -1.34 28.64 -7.03
C HIS A 51 -1.63 30.05 -6.50
N HIS A 52 -2.75 30.66 -6.91
CA HIS A 52 -3.16 32.01 -6.50
C HIS A 52 -4.37 32.00 -5.56
N PHE A 53 -4.74 30.83 -5.03
CA PHE A 53 -5.94 30.73 -4.22
C PHE A 53 -5.70 31.39 -2.85
N PRO A 54 -6.65 32.18 -2.33
CA PRO A 54 -6.52 32.72 -0.98
C PRO A 54 -6.58 31.58 0.05
N ILE A 55 -5.50 31.42 0.80
CA ILE A 55 -5.37 30.45 1.90
C ILE A 55 -5.20 31.17 3.24
N GLU A 56 -5.41 30.47 4.35
CA GLU A 56 -5.15 31.02 5.69
C GLU A 56 -3.68 31.43 5.86
N LYS A 57 -3.44 32.53 6.59
CA LYS A 57 -2.13 33.18 6.75
C LYS A 57 -0.99 32.28 7.26
N ARG A 58 -1.32 31.16 7.91
CA ARG A 58 -0.36 30.21 8.48
C ARG A 58 0.22 29.22 7.45
N PHE A 59 -0.36 29.16 6.25
CA PHE A 59 0.05 28.27 5.18
C PHE A 59 0.70 29.04 4.02
N VAL A 60 1.42 28.33 3.16
CA VAL A 60 2.09 28.87 1.97
C VAL A 60 1.46 28.27 0.72
N ASN A 61 1.30 29.07 -0.34
CA ASN A 61 0.79 28.56 -1.62
C ASN A 61 1.80 27.64 -2.29
N ILE A 62 1.32 26.53 -2.85
CA ILE A 62 2.16 25.62 -3.63
C ILE A 62 2.64 26.35 -4.88
N SER A 63 3.93 26.24 -5.19
CA SER A 63 4.54 26.93 -6.33
C SER A 63 3.97 26.44 -7.67
N LYS A 64 4.02 27.30 -8.68
CA LYS A 64 3.49 26.98 -10.01
C LYS A 64 4.26 25.83 -10.66
N GLU A 65 5.57 25.79 -10.47
CA GLU A 65 6.48 24.78 -11.00
C GLU A 65 6.08 23.39 -10.50
N LEU A 66 5.91 23.24 -9.19
CA LEU A 66 5.49 21.98 -8.56
C LEU A 66 4.10 21.53 -9.05
N LEU A 67 3.17 22.47 -9.24
CA LEU A 67 1.81 22.15 -9.69
C LEU A 67 1.77 21.73 -11.17
N GLN A 68 2.61 22.31 -12.02
CA GLN A 68 2.61 22.02 -13.45
C GLN A 68 3.05 20.59 -13.73
N GLU A 69 4.16 20.15 -13.12
CA GLU A 69 4.74 18.81 -13.31
C GLU A 69 3.99 17.70 -12.56
N ALA A 70 3.21 18.05 -11.52
CA ALA A 70 2.55 17.07 -10.67
C ALA A 70 1.52 16.21 -11.42
N SER A 71 1.62 14.88 -11.32
CA SER A 71 0.50 13.99 -11.66
C SER A 71 -0.69 14.20 -10.70
N VAL A 72 -1.83 13.58 -10.97
CA VAL A 72 -2.99 13.62 -10.05
C VAL A 72 -2.60 13.07 -8.65
N SER A 73 -1.76 12.04 -8.62
CA SER A 73 -1.22 11.48 -7.37
C SER A 73 -0.31 12.48 -6.68
N ASP A 74 0.62 13.10 -7.40
CA ASP A 74 1.56 14.05 -6.80
C ASP A 74 0.84 15.30 -6.30
N LEU A 75 -0.19 15.76 -7.02
CA LEU A 75 -1.03 16.88 -6.60
C LEU A 75 -1.75 16.57 -5.29
N SER A 76 -2.30 15.36 -5.14
CA SER A 76 -2.93 14.94 -3.89
C SER A 76 -1.95 14.93 -2.72
N GLN A 77 -0.70 14.50 -2.95
CA GLN A 77 0.34 14.53 -1.92
C GLN A 77 0.79 15.96 -1.59
N LEU A 78 0.97 16.82 -2.60
CA LEU A 78 1.34 18.22 -2.39
C LEU A 78 0.30 18.94 -1.54
N LEU A 79 -0.99 18.72 -1.81
CA LEU A 79 -2.08 19.28 -0.99
C LEU A 79 -1.98 18.84 0.48
N LEU A 80 -1.75 17.55 0.74
CA LEU A 80 -1.61 17.04 2.11
C LEU A 80 -0.34 17.53 2.81
N VAL A 81 0.75 17.67 2.08
CA VAL A 81 2.02 18.12 2.65
C VAL A 81 1.97 19.61 2.98
N TYR A 82 1.46 20.44 2.08
CA TYR A 82 1.41 21.89 2.29
C TYR A 82 0.28 22.32 3.23
N TYR A 83 -0.88 21.65 3.18
CA TYR A 83 -2.08 22.09 3.90
C TYR A 83 -2.48 21.14 5.03
N GLY A 84 -1.98 19.92 5.07
CA GLY A 84 -2.39 18.92 6.05
C GLY A 84 -3.72 18.24 5.70
N PRO A 85 -4.00 17.06 6.29
CA PRO A 85 -5.15 16.23 5.93
C PRO A 85 -6.50 16.96 5.98
N ASP A 86 -6.71 17.82 6.98
CA ASP A 86 -8.01 18.45 7.21
C ASP A 86 -8.23 19.71 6.36
N TYR A 87 -7.21 20.56 6.26
CA TYR A 87 -7.31 21.81 5.51
C TYR A 87 -7.13 21.61 4.00
N ALA A 88 -6.38 20.59 3.56
CA ALA A 88 -6.25 20.23 2.15
C ALA A 88 -7.59 19.92 1.48
N LEU A 89 -8.50 19.26 2.21
CA LEU A 89 -9.85 18.96 1.73
C LEU A 89 -10.67 20.23 1.50
N GLN A 90 -10.59 21.18 2.44
CA GLN A 90 -11.28 22.46 2.36
C GLN A 90 -10.77 23.31 1.20
N VAL A 91 -9.45 23.41 1.05
CA VAL A 91 -8.83 24.14 -0.07
C VAL A 91 -9.26 23.52 -1.40
N THR A 92 -9.22 22.19 -1.51
CA THR A 92 -9.64 21.47 -2.72
C THR A 92 -11.09 21.77 -3.08
N ALA A 93 -12.02 21.64 -2.13
CA ALA A 93 -13.43 21.93 -2.35
C ALA A 93 -13.67 23.40 -2.78
N ARG A 94 -13.00 24.35 -2.13
CA ARG A 94 -13.13 25.78 -2.45
C ARG A 94 -12.57 26.12 -3.83
N VAL A 95 -11.44 25.50 -4.22
CA VAL A 95 -10.85 25.70 -5.55
C VAL A 95 -11.74 25.11 -6.64
N LEU A 96 -12.30 23.91 -6.43
CA LEU A 96 -13.24 23.27 -7.36
C LEU A 96 -14.47 24.14 -7.60
N LYS A 97 -15.07 24.68 -6.53
CA LYS A 97 -16.18 25.63 -6.63
C LYS A 97 -15.77 26.88 -7.42
N ALA A 98 -14.55 27.40 -7.21
CA ALA A 98 -14.07 28.61 -7.85
C ALA A 98 -13.72 28.46 -9.34
N ILE A 99 -13.47 27.24 -9.82
CA ILE A 99 -13.26 26.98 -11.27
C ILE A 99 -14.57 26.64 -12.00
N ASN A 100 -15.72 26.79 -11.32
CA ASN A 100 -17.05 26.44 -11.81
C ASN A 100 -17.12 24.99 -12.32
N CYS A 101 -16.43 24.08 -11.63
CA CYS A 101 -16.55 22.66 -11.87
C CYS A 101 -17.89 22.23 -11.25
N GLU A 102 -18.96 22.29 -12.03
CA GLU A 102 -20.13 21.46 -11.73
C GLU A 102 -19.68 20.02 -11.94
N LEU A 103 -19.48 19.29 -10.85
CA LEU A 103 -19.30 17.85 -10.93
C LEU A 103 -20.62 17.28 -11.46
N GLN A 104 -20.79 17.23 -12.79
CA GLN A 104 -21.85 16.46 -13.43
C GLN A 104 -21.46 14.99 -13.22
N ALA A 105 -21.96 14.39 -12.15
CA ALA A 105 -21.88 12.94 -11.97
C ALA A 105 -23.27 12.36 -12.18
N ASP A 106 -23.35 11.33 -13.01
CA ASP A 106 -24.57 10.54 -13.26
C ASP A 106 -24.98 9.69 -12.05
N ARG A 107 -24.37 9.87 -10.87
CA ARG A 107 -24.61 9.09 -9.65
C ARG A 107 -24.44 9.94 -8.39
N GLU A 108 -25.53 10.08 -7.65
CA GLU A 108 -25.61 10.84 -6.38
C GLU A 108 -24.79 10.23 -5.24
N ASP A 109 -24.31 8.98 -5.37
CA ASP A 109 -23.53 8.26 -4.35
C ASP A 109 -22.01 8.47 -4.41
N ASP A 110 -21.48 8.98 -5.54
CA ASP A 110 -20.03 9.21 -5.75
C ASP A 110 -19.60 10.67 -5.50
N LEU A 111 -20.57 11.57 -5.27
CA LEU A 111 -20.33 12.97 -4.99
C LEU A 111 -20.45 13.27 -3.50
N VAL A 112 -19.47 14.03 -3.03
CA VAL A 112 -19.53 14.66 -1.72
C VAL A 112 -20.52 15.82 -1.84
N MET A 113 -21.63 15.73 -1.12
CA MET A 113 -22.62 16.79 -1.12
C MET A 113 -21.99 18.09 -0.56
N PRO A 114 -22.33 19.27 -1.10
CA PRO A 114 -21.93 20.56 -0.50
C PRO A 114 -22.26 20.65 1.01
N ALA A 115 -23.32 19.94 1.44
CA ALA A 115 -23.72 19.82 2.84
C ALA A 115 -22.73 19.03 3.72
N ASP A 116 -21.99 18.07 3.17
CA ASP A 116 -20.93 17.36 3.89
C ASP A 116 -19.71 18.25 4.13
N VAL A 117 -19.38 19.10 3.16
CA VAL A 117 -18.34 20.14 3.28
C VAL A 117 -18.72 21.18 4.34
N ASP A 118 -19.99 21.61 4.40
CA ASP A 118 -20.50 22.54 5.41
C ASP A 118 -20.64 21.91 6.82
N ARG A 119 -20.84 20.59 6.91
CA ARG A 119 -20.78 19.86 8.18
C ARG A 119 -19.35 19.78 8.71
N MET A 120 -18.38 19.53 7.82
CA MET A 120 -16.94 19.51 8.17
C MET A 120 -16.42 20.90 8.58
N GLN A 121 -16.93 21.98 7.98
CA GLN A 121 -16.60 23.36 8.39
C GLN A 121 -17.01 23.69 9.84
N ARG A 122 -18.10 23.08 10.34
CA ARG A 122 -18.61 23.32 11.71
C ARG A 122 -17.86 22.54 12.79
N GLU A 123 -17.24 21.41 12.43
CA GLU A 123 -16.50 20.55 13.37
C GLU A 123 -15.02 20.95 13.51
N VAL A 124 -14.41 21.55 12.48
CA VAL A 124 -13.00 22.02 12.50
C VAL A 124 -12.81 23.33 13.31
N GLY A 125 -13.90 24.04 13.63
CA GLY A 125 -13.86 25.22 14.52
C GLY A 125 -13.51 24.90 15.99
N LYS A 126 -13.36 23.62 16.34
CA LYS A 126 -13.02 23.18 17.69
C LYS A 126 -12.12 21.95 17.66
N GLU A 127 -10.83 22.14 17.40
CA GLU A 127 -9.87 21.35 18.16
C GLU A 127 -8.49 22.01 18.30
N GLN A 128 -7.94 21.71 19.47
CA GLN A 128 -6.74 22.21 20.12
C GLN A 128 -5.54 22.42 19.19
N VAL A 129 -5.22 23.69 18.98
CA VAL A 129 -3.83 24.14 18.88
C VAL A 129 -3.16 23.70 20.19
N TRP A 130 -2.06 22.95 20.12
CA TRP A 130 -1.17 22.83 21.28
C TRP A 130 -0.66 24.23 21.60
N PRO A 131 -1.03 24.82 22.74
CA PRO A 131 -0.47 26.09 23.09
C PRO A 131 0.94 25.78 23.61
N LEU A 132 1.97 26.28 22.93
CA LEU A 132 3.17 26.72 23.64
C LEU A 132 2.79 27.95 24.51
N GLU A 133 1.78 27.81 25.37
CA GLU A 133 1.40 28.82 26.36
C GLU A 133 2.54 28.86 27.37
N GLY A 134 3.46 29.79 27.10
CA GLY A 134 4.64 30.05 27.91
C GLY A 134 5.92 30.26 27.11
N VAL A 135 5.99 29.87 25.83
CA VAL A 135 7.22 30.02 25.02
C VAL A 135 6.93 30.80 23.74
N ALA A 136 7.32 32.08 23.73
CA ALA A 136 7.18 33.01 22.59
C ALA A 136 8.14 32.73 21.41
N ILE A 137 8.42 31.46 21.10
CA ILE A 137 9.37 31.05 20.07
C ILE A 137 8.61 30.28 18.99
N SER A 138 8.68 30.75 17.74
CA SER A 138 8.07 30.08 16.59
C SER A 138 8.73 28.72 16.31
N ALA A 139 7.98 27.75 15.78
CA ALA A 139 8.50 26.44 15.40
C ALA A 139 9.64 26.54 14.39
N LYS A 140 9.54 27.47 13.41
CA LYS A 140 10.64 27.76 12.49
C LYS A 140 11.92 28.19 13.22
N LYS A 141 11.78 28.98 14.30
CA LYS A 141 12.91 29.46 15.13
C LYS A 141 13.48 28.34 16.02
N ILE A 142 12.65 27.41 16.49
CA ILE A 142 13.10 26.20 17.19
C ILE A 142 13.97 25.35 16.25
N ILE A 143 13.49 25.10 15.03
CA ILE A 143 14.26 24.33 14.02
C ILE A 143 15.56 25.05 13.63
N CYS A 144 15.55 26.37 13.47
CA CYS A 144 16.75 27.16 13.20
C CYS A 144 17.80 27.00 14.30
N LYS A 145 17.40 27.18 15.56
CA LYS A 145 18.34 27.26 16.69
C LYS A 145 18.78 25.88 17.18
N GLY A 146 17.87 24.91 17.22
CA GLY A 146 18.16 23.52 17.62
C GLY A 146 18.62 22.63 16.48
N ARG A 147 19.23 23.21 15.43
CA ARG A 147 19.55 22.49 14.19
C ARG A 147 20.56 21.36 14.42
N LYS A 148 21.52 21.54 15.33
CA LYS A 148 22.54 20.53 15.63
C LYS A 148 21.92 19.32 16.32
N GLU A 149 21.12 19.57 17.35
CA GLU A 149 20.39 18.58 18.12
C GLU A 149 19.39 17.84 17.24
N LEU A 150 18.66 18.57 16.39
CA LEU A 150 17.76 17.96 15.40
C LEU A 150 18.52 17.06 14.43
N ILE A 151 19.70 17.43 13.93
CA ILE A 151 20.48 16.54 13.04
C ILE A 151 20.87 15.25 13.76
N GLU A 152 21.24 15.32 15.05
CA GLU A 152 21.55 14.13 15.84
C GLU A 152 20.31 13.26 16.11
N ILE A 153 19.14 13.87 16.36
CA ILE A 153 17.85 13.18 16.50
C ILE A 153 17.43 12.53 15.16
N LEU A 154 17.59 13.26 14.05
CA LEU A 154 17.22 12.85 12.69
C LEU A 154 18.14 11.77 12.11
N GLY A 155 19.34 11.58 12.66
CA GLY A 155 20.32 10.54 12.26
C GLY A 155 19.86 9.10 12.46
N ARG A 156 18.57 8.89 12.78
CA ARG A 156 17.92 7.61 13.13
C ARG A 156 16.64 7.38 12.30
N ASP A 157 16.70 7.44 10.97
CA ASP A 157 15.66 7.02 10.00
C ASP A 157 14.21 7.48 10.28
N ILE A 158 13.98 8.75 10.59
CA ILE A 158 12.62 9.31 10.70
C ILE A 158 11.97 9.62 9.33
N LEU A 159 12.72 9.55 8.23
CA LEU A 159 12.26 9.92 6.88
C LEU A 159 10.98 9.18 6.48
N HIS A 160 10.86 7.91 6.85
CA HIS A 160 9.67 7.10 6.57
C HIS A 160 8.44 7.59 7.34
N VAL A 161 8.63 7.99 8.61
CA VAL A 161 7.56 8.56 9.44
C VAL A 161 7.11 9.89 8.84
N LEU A 162 8.07 10.75 8.46
CA LEU A 162 7.78 12.04 7.83
C LEU A 162 7.00 11.89 6.52
N TYR A 163 7.31 10.87 5.72
CA TYR A 163 6.52 10.54 4.53
C TYR A 163 5.11 10.05 4.90
N SER A 164 4.99 9.12 5.85
CA SER A 164 3.69 8.54 6.25
C SER A 164 2.71 9.55 6.84
N ARG A 165 3.23 10.59 7.52
CA ARG A 165 2.44 11.68 8.12
C ARG A 165 2.26 12.88 7.20
N TYR A 166 2.64 12.74 5.92
CA TYR A 166 2.55 13.80 4.92
C TYR A 166 3.28 15.08 5.36
N ILE A 167 4.51 14.95 5.86
CA ILE A 167 5.43 16.07 6.12
C ILE A 167 6.34 16.30 4.90
N ILE A 168 6.66 15.22 4.17
CA ILE A 168 7.40 15.25 2.90
C ILE A 168 6.63 14.47 1.83
N THR A 169 6.85 14.81 0.56
CA THR A 169 6.26 14.14 -0.60
C THR A 169 7.00 12.84 -0.95
N ARG A 170 6.40 12.00 -1.80
CA ARG A 170 7.05 10.79 -2.32
C ARG A 170 8.34 11.11 -3.08
N LYS A 171 8.34 12.17 -3.89
CA LYS A 171 9.51 12.61 -4.66
C LYS A 171 10.66 12.99 -3.72
N GLU A 172 10.40 13.90 -2.77
CA GLU A 172 11.41 14.36 -1.81
C GLU A 172 11.93 13.25 -0.90
N PHE A 173 11.07 12.31 -0.52
CA PHE A 173 11.47 11.12 0.23
C PHE A 173 12.53 10.31 -0.54
N TRP A 174 12.33 10.09 -1.84
CA TRP A 174 13.27 9.34 -2.68
C TRP A 174 14.53 10.13 -3.00
N ASP A 175 14.40 11.42 -3.32
CA ASP A 175 15.55 12.30 -3.57
C ASP A 175 16.51 12.33 -2.35
N LEU A 176 15.96 12.29 -1.12
CA LEU A 176 16.75 12.21 0.11
C LEU A 176 17.32 10.82 0.36
N LEU A 177 16.62 9.76 -0.03
CA LEU A 177 17.08 8.39 0.17
C LEU A 177 18.23 8.04 -0.79
N GLU A 178 18.07 8.35 -2.08
CA GLU A 178 18.99 8.03 -3.18
C GLU A 178 20.20 8.95 -3.25
N ALA A 179 20.21 10.09 -2.55
CA ALA A 179 21.39 10.94 -2.48
C ALA A 179 22.61 10.19 -1.91
N GLU A 180 23.76 10.27 -2.58
CA GLU A 180 25.04 9.69 -2.13
C GLU A 180 25.66 10.42 -0.92
N GLU A 181 24.93 11.38 -0.35
CA GLU A 181 25.37 12.22 0.76
C GLU A 181 25.28 11.50 2.11
N ASP A 182 26.07 11.96 3.08
CA ASP A 182 26.02 11.44 4.44
C ASP A 182 24.66 11.77 5.13
N SER A 183 24.35 11.03 6.20
CA SER A 183 23.08 11.15 6.92
C SER A 183 22.86 12.55 7.55
N LYS A 184 23.94 13.28 7.87
CA LYS A 184 23.86 14.63 8.42
C LYS A 184 23.53 15.65 7.33
N GLU A 185 24.09 15.52 6.14
CA GLU A 185 23.75 16.34 4.97
C GLU A 185 22.31 16.13 4.51
N LYS A 186 21.83 14.88 4.46
CA LYS A 186 20.42 14.57 4.21
C LYS A 186 19.49 15.26 5.22
N SER A 187 19.85 15.21 6.50
CA SER A 187 19.11 15.87 7.57
C SER A 187 19.11 17.40 7.42
N LYS A 188 20.24 18.00 7.02
CA LYS A 188 20.33 19.45 6.74
C LYS A 188 19.40 19.86 5.60
N LYS A 189 19.37 19.10 4.50
CA LYS A 189 18.48 19.35 3.36
C LYS A 189 17.01 19.25 3.74
N LEU A 190 16.65 18.19 4.48
CA LEU A 190 15.30 18.00 5.00
C LEU A 190 14.84 19.19 5.86
N LEU A 191 15.67 19.60 6.83
CA LEU A 191 15.33 20.72 7.71
C LEU A 191 15.16 22.02 6.92
N HIS A 192 16.03 22.29 5.95
CA HIS A 192 15.90 23.47 5.09
C HIS A 192 14.59 23.46 4.30
N MET A 193 14.26 22.33 3.67
CA MET A 193 13.04 22.13 2.90
C MET A 193 11.77 22.34 3.74
N ILE A 194 11.74 21.86 4.98
CA ILE A 194 10.61 22.05 5.90
C ILE A 194 10.46 23.53 6.29
N GLN A 195 11.57 24.23 6.50
CA GLN A 195 11.56 25.65 6.87
C GLN A 195 11.11 26.57 5.74
N GLU A 196 11.41 26.21 4.49
CA GLU A 196 10.92 26.90 3.29
C GLU A 196 9.41 26.70 3.10
N ARG A 197 8.85 25.56 3.54
CA ARG A 197 7.40 25.30 3.49
C ARG A 197 6.56 26.08 4.51
N GLY A 198 7.19 26.82 5.41
CA GLY A 198 6.53 27.76 6.32
C GLY A 198 6.26 27.22 7.72
N GLU A 199 5.60 28.05 8.54
CA GLU A 199 5.48 27.84 9.98
C GLU A 199 4.66 26.58 10.34
N GLN A 200 3.53 26.36 9.67
CA GLN A 200 2.70 25.18 9.94
C GLN A 200 3.41 23.87 9.60
N ALA A 201 4.24 23.86 8.55
CA ALA A 201 5.06 22.69 8.21
C ALA A 201 6.11 22.43 9.30
N CYS A 202 6.71 23.50 9.85
CA CYS A 202 7.61 23.41 10.99
C CYS A 202 6.91 22.86 12.25
N CYS A 203 5.70 23.33 12.56
CA CYS A 203 4.92 22.80 13.70
C CYS A 203 4.63 21.32 13.54
N ARG A 204 4.09 20.90 12.39
CA ARG A 204 3.78 19.49 12.11
C ARG A 204 5.02 18.60 12.12
N PHE A 205 6.17 19.12 11.66
CA PHE A 205 7.43 18.42 11.77
C PHE A 205 7.86 18.23 13.23
N LEU A 206 7.82 19.28 14.06
CA LEU A 206 8.19 19.17 15.47
C LEU A 206 7.25 18.26 16.26
N GLU A 207 5.94 18.33 16.00
CA GLU A 207 4.95 17.37 16.53
C GLU A 207 5.33 15.93 16.13
N CYS A 208 5.72 15.71 14.87
CA CYS A 208 6.18 14.42 14.40
C CYS A 208 7.44 13.96 15.15
N VAL A 209 8.42 14.84 15.35
CA VAL A 209 9.64 14.52 16.09
C VAL A 209 9.33 14.20 17.56
N GLU A 210 8.43 14.94 18.20
CA GLU A 210 8.03 14.69 19.59
C GLU A 210 7.29 13.37 19.75
N MET A 211 6.48 12.97 18.77
CA MET A 211 5.81 11.66 18.78
C MET A 211 6.80 10.50 18.66
N GLU A 212 7.80 10.61 17.79
CA GLU A 212 8.80 9.55 17.60
C GLU A 212 9.87 9.54 18.69
N HIS A 213 10.14 10.71 19.28
CA HIS A 213 11.14 10.91 20.33
C HIS A 213 10.58 11.82 21.44
N PRO A 214 9.76 11.27 22.36
CA PRO A 214 9.16 12.05 23.44
C PRO A 214 10.21 12.77 24.30
N GLY A 215 9.95 14.04 24.62
CA GLY A 215 10.88 14.92 25.36
C GLY A 215 11.89 15.66 24.47
N SER A 216 11.90 15.43 23.16
CA SER A 216 12.83 16.10 22.23
C SER A 216 12.60 17.60 22.17
N ILE A 217 11.35 18.07 22.13
CA ILE A 217 11.05 19.51 22.12
C ILE A 217 11.54 20.17 23.41
N GLN A 218 11.35 19.53 24.56
CA GLN A 218 11.84 20.07 25.84
C GLN A 218 13.37 20.19 25.85
N ASN A 219 14.07 19.17 25.35
CA ASN A 219 15.52 19.19 25.22
C ASN A 219 16.00 20.29 24.24
N LEU A 220 15.31 20.48 23.13
CA LEU A 220 15.59 21.56 22.17
C LEU A 220 15.39 22.93 22.82
N LEU A 221 14.33 23.11 23.59
CA LEU A 221 14.08 24.38 24.30
C LEU A 221 15.14 24.68 25.36
N LEU A 222 15.59 23.67 26.11
CA LEU A 222 16.69 23.79 27.07
C LEU A 222 18.01 24.15 26.40
N ALA A 223 18.33 23.51 25.26
CA ALA A 223 19.52 23.83 24.46
C ALA A 223 19.49 25.27 23.92
N ILE A 224 18.31 25.75 23.51
CA ILE A 224 18.10 27.12 23.02
C ILE A 224 18.24 28.18 24.14
N GLN A 225 17.92 27.82 25.39
CA GLN A 225 18.04 28.71 26.56
C GLN A 225 19.43 28.66 27.21
N GLY A 226 20.14 27.53 27.11
CA GLY A 226 21.48 27.34 27.67
C GLY A 226 22.62 27.96 26.85
N SER A 227 22.38 28.45 25.64
CA SER A 227 23.40 29.06 24.78
C SER A 227 23.76 30.52 25.13
N GLY A 228 23.59 30.91 26.40
CA GLY A 228 23.64 32.30 26.87
C GLY A 228 24.29 32.48 28.24
N GLN A 229 25.36 31.76 28.54
CA GLN A 229 26.30 32.12 29.61
C GLN A 229 27.73 31.87 29.14
N ASP A 230 28.51 32.94 29.04
CA ASP A 230 29.96 32.90 28.87
C ASP A 230 30.62 32.24 30.09
N PRO A 231 31.52 31.26 29.92
CA PRO A 231 32.40 30.83 31.00
C PRO A 231 33.57 31.81 31.14
N ILE A 232 33.66 32.38 32.33
CA ILE A 232 34.79 33.14 32.86
C ILE A 232 36.08 32.30 32.78
N GLN A 233 37.14 32.91 32.24
CA GLN A 233 38.58 32.57 32.31
C GLN A 233 39.02 32.19 33.74
N THR A 234 40.03 31.39 34.10
CA THR A 234 41.27 30.74 33.58
C THR A 234 41.90 30.00 34.82
N PRO A 235 43.15 29.47 34.87
CA PRO A 235 44.17 29.12 33.85
C PRO A 235 44.84 27.72 34.06
N GLY A 236 45.44 27.19 32.97
CA GLY A 236 46.90 26.97 32.96
C GLY A 236 47.49 25.55 32.92
N HIS A 237 48.35 25.35 31.90
CA HIS A 237 49.52 24.45 31.78
C HIS A 237 49.28 22.95 31.51
N SER A 238 49.98 22.24 30.61
CA SER A 238 51.05 22.53 29.62
C SER A 238 51.28 21.25 28.79
N GLY A 239 51.50 21.38 27.47
CA GLY A 239 52.70 20.83 26.80
C GLY A 239 52.74 19.38 26.25
N LEU A 240 53.12 19.32 24.96
CA LEU A 240 53.94 18.31 24.25
C LEU A 240 53.18 17.11 23.60
N GLN A 241 53.10 17.05 22.25
CA GLN A 241 54.02 16.36 21.30
C GLN A 241 54.00 14.82 21.46
N LEU A 242 54.08 13.93 20.47
CA LEU A 242 54.19 13.92 19.00
C LEU A 242 54.14 12.40 18.63
N GLU A 243 53.66 12.07 17.43
CA GLU A 243 54.02 10.90 16.59
C GLU A 243 53.41 9.48 16.77
N SER A 244 53.06 8.94 15.58
CA SER A 244 52.77 7.56 15.20
C SER A 244 54.01 6.65 15.23
N PRO A 245 53.89 5.33 14.97
CA PRO A 245 54.27 4.84 13.63
C PRO A 245 53.50 3.62 13.07
N LEU A 246 53.21 3.71 11.77
CA LEU A 246 53.42 2.79 10.62
C LEU A 246 53.62 1.24 10.73
N PHE A 247 53.10 0.59 9.66
CA PHE A 247 53.32 -0.75 9.04
C PHE A 247 52.66 -1.98 9.71
N ALA A 248 52.12 -3.00 9.01
CA ALA A 248 52.30 -3.47 7.64
C ALA A 248 51.04 -4.18 7.07
N GLU A 249 50.99 -4.27 5.74
CA GLU A 249 50.08 -5.14 4.96
C GLU A 249 50.40 -6.62 5.14
N GLU A 250 49.40 -7.49 4.96
CA GLU A 250 49.52 -8.68 4.12
C GLU A 250 48.12 -9.20 3.74
N GLY A 251 47.89 -9.40 2.45
CA GLY A 251 46.69 -10.02 1.90
C GLY A 251 46.79 -11.54 1.86
N SER A 252 45.64 -12.21 1.77
CA SER A 252 45.55 -13.52 1.13
C SER A 252 44.10 -13.82 0.72
N SER A 253 43.92 -13.93 -0.59
CA SER A 253 42.81 -14.54 -1.28
C SER A 253 42.91 -16.06 -1.21
N THR A 254 41.79 -16.77 -1.01
CA THR A 254 41.68 -18.14 -1.55
C THR A 254 40.23 -18.46 -1.88
N GLU A 255 40.03 -18.81 -3.15
CA GLU A 255 38.88 -19.49 -3.72
C GLU A 255 38.66 -20.85 -3.05
N MET A 256 37.41 -21.33 -3.01
CA MET A 256 37.18 -22.77 -2.98
C MET A 256 35.97 -23.14 -3.83
N GLU A 257 36.25 -24.04 -4.77
CA GLU A 257 35.38 -24.60 -5.79
C GLU A 257 34.33 -25.58 -5.24
N ASN A 258 33.28 -25.76 -6.03
CA ASN A 258 32.35 -26.89 -5.99
C ASN A 258 33.06 -28.23 -6.20
N PRO A 259 32.42 -29.32 -5.76
CA PRO A 259 32.34 -30.48 -6.65
C PRO A 259 30.90 -30.94 -6.86
N ALA A 260 30.59 -31.17 -8.14
CA ALA A 260 29.48 -32.00 -8.57
C ALA A 260 29.76 -33.48 -8.24
N GLY A 261 28.71 -34.21 -7.85
CA GLY A 261 28.73 -35.66 -7.67
C GLY A 261 27.40 -36.25 -8.11
N SER A 262 27.42 -36.90 -9.27
CA SER A 262 26.36 -37.64 -9.94
C SER A 262 25.92 -38.90 -9.18
N GLY A 263 24.64 -39.24 -9.25
CA GLY A 263 24.09 -40.55 -8.90
C GLY A 263 22.77 -40.80 -9.61
N GLU A 264 22.80 -41.66 -10.63
CA GLU A 264 21.66 -42.10 -11.43
C GLU A 264 20.70 -43.04 -10.68
N SER A 265 19.48 -43.13 -11.22
CA SER A 265 18.65 -44.33 -11.38
C SER A 265 17.29 -44.30 -10.68
N GLY A 266 16.23 -44.36 -11.51
CA GLY A 266 14.85 -44.47 -11.07
C GLY A 266 13.88 -44.38 -12.25
N ARG A 267 13.99 -45.34 -13.18
CA ARG A 267 13.06 -45.54 -14.30
C ARG A 267 11.63 -45.72 -13.75
N GLY A 268 10.72 -44.80 -14.05
CA GLY A 268 9.32 -44.86 -13.63
C GLY A 268 8.39 -44.38 -14.74
N SER A 269 7.70 -45.35 -15.35
CA SER A 269 6.45 -45.29 -16.13
C SER A 269 6.16 -44.03 -16.96
N TRP A 270 6.32 -44.17 -18.28
CA TRP A 270 5.88 -43.21 -19.30
C TRP A 270 4.35 -43.11 -19.27
N CYS A 271 3.83 -42.12 -18.55
CA CYS A 271 2.44 -41.66 -18.72
C CYS A 271 2.34 -40.99 -20.10
N PRO A 272 1.24 -41.14 -20.84
CA PRO A 272 1.03 -40.35 -22.05
C PRO A 272 1.08 -38.88 -21.64
N SER A 273 2.10 -38.15 -22.10
CA SER A 273 2.23 -36.73 -21.84
C SER A 273 1.03 -36.02 -22.45
N GLU A 274 0.08 -35.59 -21.62
CA GLU A 274 -0.70 -34.41 -21.95
C GLU A 274 0.33 -33.31 -22.18
N GLU A 275 0.48 -32.87 -23.44
CA GLU A 275 1.38 -31.78 -23.78
C GLU A 275 0.92 -30.55 -23.00
N LEU A 276 1.64 -30.21 -21.93
CA LEU A 276 1.33 -29.07 -21.09
C LEU A 276 1.36 -27.80 -21.97
N PRO A 277 0.43 -26.86 -21.77
CA PRO A 277 0.40 -25.62 -22.53
C PRO A 277 1.74 -24.89 -22.46
N GLU A 278 2.18 -24.33 -23.59
CA GLU A 278 3.38 -23.49 -23.64
C GLU A 278 3.20 -22.29 -22.69
N LYS A 279 4.14 -22.07 -21.77
CA LYS A 279 4.05 -20.97 -20.81
C LYS A 279 4.64 -19.70 -21.39
N ILE A 280 3.80 -18.72 -21.67
CA ILE A 280 4.20 -17.45 -22.29
C ILE A 280 4.08 -16.31 -21.27
N LYS A 281 5.15 -15.51 -21.14
CA LYS A 281 5.12 -14.27 -20.37
C LYS A 281 4.47 -13.16 -21.21
N PRO A 282 3.43 -12.48 -20.71
CA PRO A 282 2.76 -11.45 -21.48
C PRO A 282 3.61 -10.18 -21.61
N VAL A 283 3.41 -9.45 -22.70
CA VAL A 283 3.92 -8.09 -22.87
C VAL A 283 2.89 -7.11 -22.31
N MET A 284 3.30 -6.23 -21.41
CA MET A 284 2.44 -5.16 -20.90
C MET A 284 2.39 -4.01 -21.90
N VAL A 285 1.20 -3.64 -22.34
CA VAL A 285 0.96 -2.54 -23.29
C VAL A 285 0.06 -1.50 -22.61
N CYS A 286 0.43 -0.22 -22.73
CA CYS A 286 -0.41 0.90 -22.29
C CYS A 286 -1.26 1.39 -23.46
N ASP A 287 -2.49 1.81 -23.19
CA ASP A 287 -3.27 2.59 -24.17
C ASP A 287 -2.66 3.99 -24.37
N SER A 288 -2.92 4.58 -25.54
CA SER A 288 -2.45 5.92 -25.90
C SER A 288 -3.03 7.05 -25.03
N GLU A 289 -4.02 6.72 -24.19
CA GLU A 289 -4.71 7.64 -23.26
C GLU A 289 -4.30 7.44 -21.79
N GLY A 290 -3.41 6.49 -21.48
CA GLY A 290 -2.85 6.29 -20.13
C GLY A 290 -3.80 5.68 -19.08
N GLY A 291 -4.90 5.05 -19.49
CA GLY A 291 -5.99 4.58 -18.63
C GLY A 291 -5.77 3.19 -18.02
N HIS A 292 -5.40 2.18 -18.82
CA HIS A 292 -5.27 0.79 -18.33
C HIS A 292 -4.10 0.02 -18.95
N LYS A 293 -3.33 -0.68 -18.10
CA LYS A 293 -2.29 -1.63 -18.56
C LYS A 293 -2.98 -2.90 -19.07
N LYS A 294 -2.73 -3.26 -20.33
CA LYS A 294 -3.24 -4.47 -20.99
C LYS A 294 -2.14 -5.51 -21.11
N TYR A 295 -2.52 -6.77 -21.02
CA TYR A 295 -1.69 -7.92 -21.32
C TYR A 295 -1.80 -8.24 -22.81
N ARG A 296 -0.67 -8.47 -23.46
CA ARG A 296 -0.60 -8.97 -24.84
C ARG A 296 0.18 -10.28 -24.88
N VAL A 297 -0.43 -11.32 -25.42
CA VAL A 297 0.18 -12.64 -25.61
C VAL A 297 -0.05 -13.07 -27.05
N SER A 298 1.00 -13.50 -27.73
CA SER A 298 0.91 -13.95 -29.13
C SER A 298 1.43 -15.38 -29.25
N SER A 299 0.71 -16.20 -29.98
CA SER A 299 1.18 -17.50 -30.48
C SER A 299 1.45 -17.40 -31.98
N THR A 300 2.50 -18.07 -32.44
CA THR A 300 2.88 -18.12 -33.86
C THR A 300 2.46 -19.42 -34.56
N LYS A 301 1.93 -20.39 -33.81
CA LYS A 301 1.58 -21.74 -34.29
C LYS A 301 0.29 -22.23 -33.63
N ALA A 302 -0.30 -23.25 -34.22
CA ALA A 302 -1.36 -24.03 -33.58
C ALA A 302 -0.85 -24.68 -32.28
N GLY A 303 -1.73 -24.81 -31.29
CA GLY A 303 -1.43 -25.44 -30.00
C GLY A 303 -2.15 -24.75 -28.84
N SER A 304 -1.71 -25.06 -27.62
CA SER A 304 -2.21 -24.44 -26.39
C SER A 304 -1.11 -23.65 -25.70
N PHE A 305 -1.42 -22.45 -25.22
CA PHE A 305 -0.52 -21.65 -24.41
C PHE A 305 -1.20 -21.10 -23.15
N SER A 306 -0.42 -20.98 -22.08
CA SER A 306 -0.84 -20.43 -20.78
C SER A 306 -0.07 -19.14 -20.49
N CYS A 307 -0.79 -18.11 -20.07
CA CYS A 307 -0.18 -16.88 -19.61
C CYS A 307 0.41 -17.05 -18.20
N LEU A 308 1.70 -16.77 -18.04
CA LEU A 308 2.41 -16.93 -16.75
C LEU A 308 1.91 -16.00 -15.63
N ASP A 309 1.37 -14.83 -15.97
CA ASP A 309 1.01 -13.82 -14.97
C ASP A 309 -0.47 -13.92 -14.56
N THR A 310 -1.31 -14.53 -15.39
CA THR A 310 -2.78 -14.52 -15.22
C THR A 310 -3.42 -15.91 -15.23
N ASP A 311 -2.64 -16.96 -15.50
CA ASP A 311 -3.10 -18.34 -15.65
C ASP A 311 -4.20 -18.53 -16.72
N LEU A 312 -4.42 -17.56 -17.61
CA LEU A 312 -5.33 -17.70 -18.75
C LEU A 312 -4.72 -18.67 -19.77
N ILE A 313 -5.46 -19.71 -20.16
CA ILE A 313 -5.05 -20.66 -21.19
C ILE A 313 -5.88 -20.45 -22.45
N CYS A 314 -5.22 -20.49 -23.60
CA CYS A 314 -5.86 -20.35 -24.90
C CYS A 314 -5.41 -21.49 -25.82
N GLU A 315 -6.38 -22.15 -26.45
CA GLU A 315 -6.16 -23.14 -27.48
C GLU A 315 -6.45 -22.54 -28.85
N VAL A 316 -5.53 -22.72 -29.79
CA VAL A 316 -5.53 -22.03 -31.07
C VAL A 316 -5.17 -22.97 -32.21
N ARG A 317 -5.81 -22.79 -33.36
CA ARG A 317 -5.52 -23.57 -34.58
C ARG A 317 -4.49 -22.94 -35.51
N GLU A 318 -4.16 -21.67 -35.29
CA GLU A 318 -3.22 -20.89 -36.09
C GLU A 318 -2.64 -19.73 -35.26
N ALA A 319 -1.77 -18.93 -35.86
CA ALA A 319 -1.16 -17.78 -35.19
C ALA A 319 -2.23 -16.76 -34.77
N VAL A 320 -2.12 -16.26 -33.54
CA VAL A 320 -3.10 -15.33 -32.97
C VAL A 320 -2.46 -14.45 -31.91
N THR A 321 -2.98 -13.24 -31.75
CA THR A 321 -2.63 -12.32 -30.67
C THR A 321 -3.84 -12.01 -29.81
N LEU A 322 -3.73 -12.33 -28.53
CA LEU A 322 -4.70 -11.97 -27.49
C LEU A 322 -4.24 -10.69 -26.81
N THR A 323 -5.13 -9.71 -26.71
CA THR A 323 -4.96 -8.52 -25.87
C THR A 323 -6.09 -8.47 -24.86
N TYR A 324 -5.77 -8.41 -23.57
CA TYR A 324 -6.80 -8.45 -22.53
C TYR A 324 -6.39 -7.70 -21.26
N TYR A 325 -7.34 -7.46 -20.36
CA TYR A 325 -7.09 -6.85 -19.06
C TYR A 325 -8.11 -7.36 -18.02
N PHE A 326 -7.79 -7.20 -16.74
CA PHE A 326 -8.73 -7.43 -15.65
C PHE A 326 -9.74 -6.28 -15.60
N ASP A 327 -10.99 -6.60 -15.90
CA ASP A 327 -12.12 -5.69 -15.77
C ASP A 327 -12.69 -5.79 -14.34
N SER A 328 -13.66 -4.94 -14.00
CA SER A 328 -14.14 -4.73 -12.63
C SER A 328 -15.57 -5.22 -12.48
N TRP A 329 -15.79 -6.17 -11.56
CA TRP A 329 -17.12 -6.69 -11.26
C TRP A 329 -18.10 -5.60 -10.78
N PRO A 330 -17.73 -4.70 -9.84
CA PRO A 330 -18.61 -3.61 -9.41
C PRO A 330 -19.18 -2.77 -10.55
N LYS A 331 -18.38 -2.46 -11.58
CA LYS A 331 -18.82 -1.64 -12.73
C LYS A 331 -20.02 -2.24 -13.46
N HIS A 332 -20.14 -3.56 -13.45
CA HIS A 332 -21.19 -4.27 -14.19
C HIS A 332 -22.34 -4.77 -13.30
N LEU A 333 -22.09 -4.96 -12.01
CA LEU A 333 -23.08 -5.52 -11.07
C LEU A 333 -23.89 -4.46 -10.30
N GLU A 334 -23.50 -3.20 -10.34
CA GLU A 334 -24.25 -2.10 -9.72
C GLU A 334 -25.67 -1.97 -10.30
N GLY A 335 -26.68 -2.08 -9.44
CA GLY A 335 -28.10 -1.98 -9.82
C GLY A 335 -28.75 -3.29 -10.27
N GLN A 336 -28.01 -4.40 -10.35
CA GLN A 336 -28.56 -5.73 -10.64
C GLN A 336 -28.75 -6.54 -9.35
N THR A 337 -29.99 -6.95 -9.04
CA THR A 337 -30.26 -7.89 -7.94
C THR A 337 -29.68 -9.26 -8.29
N THR A 338 -28.47 -9.51 -7.80
CA THR A 338 -27.70 -10.74 -7.99
C THR A 338 -27.61 -11.54 -6.69
N GLU A 339 -28.64 -11.49 -5.84
CA GLU A 339 -28.59 -12.08 -4.48
C GLU A 339 -28.23 -13.57 -4.45
N GLU A 340 -28.37 -14.28 -5.57
CA GLU A 340 -27.97 -15.68 -5.71
C GLU A 340 -26.65 -15.90 -6.48
N LEU A 341 -26.10 -14.88 -7.17
CA LEU A 341 -24.92 -15.00 -8.03
C LEU A 341 -23.69 -14.42 -7.36
N HIS A 342 -22.65 -15.24 -7.29
CA HIS A 342 -21.40 -14.85 -6.65
C HIS A 342 -20.20 -14.99 -7.56
N VAL A 343 -19.26 -14.07 -7.45
CA VAL A 343 -18.00 -14.11 -8.19
C VAL A 343 -17.19 -15.35 -7.79
N ALA A 344 -16.60 -15.99 -8.80
CA ALA A 344 -15.81 -17.22 -8.68
C ALA A 344 -14.43 -17.12 -9.36
N GLY A 345 -14.08 -15.99 -9.97
CA GLY A 345 -12.79 -15.74 -10.62
C GLY A 345 -12.67 -14.30 -11.13
N PRO A 346 -11.56 -13.95 -11.80
CA PRO A 346 -11.37 -12.64 -12.40
C PRO A 346 -12.38 -12.38 -13.53
N LEU A 347 -12.71 -11.11 -13.74
CA LEU A 347 -13.40 -10.64 -14.94
C LEU A 347 -12.36 -10.24 -15.98
N LEU A 348 -12.41 -10.84 -17.17
CA LEU A 348 -11.43 -10.65 -18.23
C LEU A 348 -12.12 -10.05 -19.46
N ASN A 349 -11.67 -8.88 -19.87
CA ASN A 349 -12.05 -8.32 -21.17
C ASN A 349 -11.00 -8.73 -22.20
N ILE A 350 -11.37 -9.64 -23.09
CA ILE A 350 -10.45 -10.27 -24.05
C ILE A 350 -10.78 -9.82 -25.46
N GLN A 351 -9.74 -9.43 -26.19
CA GLN A 351 -9.77 -9.07 -27.59
C GLN A 351 -8.77 -9.93 -28.35
N VAL A 352 -9.17 -10.38 -29.53
CA VAL A 352 -8.39 -11.31 -30.38
C VAL A 352 -8.33 -10.72 -31.79
N ASP A 353 -7.16 -10.78 -32.42
CA ASP A 353 -6.98 -10.29 -33.80
C ASP A 353 -7.65 -11.18 -34.85
N VAL A 354 -7.60 -12.50 -34.67
CA VAL A 354 -8.29 -13.51 -35.50
C VAL A 354 -9.16 -14.36 -34.58
N VAL A 355 -10.42 -13.97 -34.40
CA VAL A 355 -11.36 -14.62 -33.45
C VAL A 355 -11.54 -16.10 -33.79
N GLU A 356 -11.66 -16.41 -35.08
CA GLU A 356 -11.89 -17.75 -35.56
C GLU A 356 -10.72 -18.68 -35.22
N ALA A 357 -9.50 -18.16 -35.07
CA ALA A 357 -8.31 -18.95 -34.73
C ALA A 357 -8.37 -19.59 -33.34
N VAL A 358 -9.19 -19.06 -32.42
CA VAL A 358 -9.30 -19.56 -31.04
C VAL A 358 -10.33 -20.68 -30.96
N THR A 359 -9.89 -21.87 -30.56
CA THR A 359 -10.75 -23.05 -30.41
C THR A 359 -11.36 -23.14 -29.02
N ALA A 360 -10.61 -22.77 -27.98
CA ALA A 360 -11.09 -22.74 -26.61
C ALA A 360 -10.33 -21.73 -25.75
N ILE A 361 -10.99 -21.24 -24.69
CA ILE A 361 -10.37 -20.43 -23.66
C ILE A 361 -10.65 -21.03 -22.28
N HIS A 362 -9.62 -21.13 -21.45
CA HIS A 362 -9.74 -21.66 -20.08
C HIS A 362 -9.58 -20.49 -19.12
N ILE A 363 -10.69 -20.09 -18.52
CA ILE A 363 -10.77 -18.93 -17.63
C ILE A 363 -10.53 -19.41 -16.18
N PRO A 364 -9.57 -18.81 -15.45
CA PRO A 364 -9.26 -19.25 -14.10
C PRO A 364 -10.43 -19.02 -13.14
N HIS A 365 -10.60 -19.92 -12.17
CA HIS A 365 -11.53 -19.77 -11.05
C HIS A 365 -10.90 -20.23 -9.73
N PHE A 366 -11.40 -19.70 -8.63
CA PHE A 366 -10.96 -20.09 -7.28
C PHE A 366 -11.89 -21.10 -6.60
N LEU A 367 -12.89 -21.66 -7.27
CA LEU A 367 -13.75 -22.69 -6.66
C LEU A 367 -12.97 -23.99 -6.39
N SER A 368 -13.20 -24.59 -5.22
CA SER A 368 -12.75 -25.94 -4.90
C SER A 368 -13.88 -26.92 -5.17
N LEU A 369 -14.00 -27.37 -6.41
CA LEU A 369 -15.07 -28.26 -6.84
C LEU A 369 -14.67 -29.72 -6.61
N SER A 370 -15.55 -30.51 -6.00
CA SER A 370 -15.43 -31.98 -6.07
C SER A 370 -15.84 -32.42 -7.48
N ALA A 371 -15.30 -33.55 -7.94
CA ALA A 371 -15.45 -34.06 -9.31
C ALA A 371 -16.89 -34.32 -9.81
N GLU A 372 -17.93 -34.03 -9.03
CA GLU A 372 -19.30 -34.49 -9.25
C GLU A 372 -20.39 -33.39 -9.18
N ASP A 373 -20.10 -32.16 -8.72
CA ASP A 373 -21.10 -31.06 -8.71
C ASP A 373 -20.56 -29.75 -9.30
N HIS A 374 -20.78 -29.59 -10.61
CA HIS A 374 -20.51 -28.37 -11.36
C HIS A 374 -21.80 -27.61 -11.74
N SER A 375 -22.96 -28.06 -11.22
CA SER A 375 -24.29 -27.60 -11.68
C SER A 375 -24.52 -26.10 -11.45
N GLY A 376 -23.85 -25.52 -10.46
CA GLY A 376 -23.97 -24.11 -10.10
C GLY A 376 -23.00 -23.16 -10.79
N VAL A 377 -22.07 -23.65 -11.62
CA VAL A 377 -21.05 -22.84 -12.31
C VAL A 377 -21.60 -22.28 -13.63
N TYR A 378 -21.31 -21.00 -13.89
CA TYR A 378 -21.70 -20.28 -15.10
C TYR A 378 -20.60 -19.31 -15.53
N ILE A 379 -20.54 -19.04 -16.82
CA ILE A 379 -19.73 -17.97 -17.41
C ILE A 379 -20.66 -16.76 -17.59
N ALA A 380 -20.31 -15.63 -16.98
CA ALA A 380 -21.00 -14.37 -17.17
C ALA A 380 -20.37 -13.61 -18.35
N HIS A 381 -21.22 -13.20 -19.29
CA HIS A 381 -20.88 -12.36 -20.44
C HIS A 381 -21.51 -10.99 -20.23
N PHE A 382 -20.71 -9.94 -20.29
CA PHE A 382 -21.21 -8.57 -20.25
C PHE A 382 -21.15 -7.95 -21.64
N VAL A 383 -22.33 -7.67 -22.20
CA VAL A 383 -22.50 -7.08 -23.53
C VAL A 383 -23.45 -5.90 -23.40
N ARG A 384 -22.97 -4.70 -23.76
CA ARG A 384 -23.77 -3.45 -23.70
C ARG A 384 -24.40 -3.17 -22.32
N GLY A 385 -23.74 -3.58 -21.24
CA GLY A 385 -24.20 -3.37 -19.86
C GLY A 385 -25.14 -4.47 -19.33
N GLU A 386 -25.52 -5.45 -20.15
CA GLU A 386 -26.36 -6.58 -19.73
C GLU A 386 -25.53 -7.82 -19.43
N MET A 387 -25.89 -8.53 -18.35
CA MET A 387 -25.27 -9.80 -17.97
C MET A 387 -26.03 -10.98 -18.57
N ASN A 388 -25.35 -11.79 -19.38
CA ASN A 388 -25.84 -13.06 -19.89
C ASN A 388 -25.08 -14.22 -19.26
N LEU A 389 -25.78 -15.29 -18.88
CA LEU A 389 -25.15 -16.48 -18.30
C LEU A 389 -25.08 -17.59 -19.35
N GLU A 390 -23.87 -18.08 -19.58
CA GLU A 390 -23.57 -19.23 -20.43
C GLU A 390 -23.13 -20.42 -19.56
N LYS A 391 -23.48 -21.64 -20.00
CA LYS A 391 -23.00 -22.86 -19.35
C LYS A 391 -21.61 -23.18 -19.89
N PRO A 392 -20.65 -23.53 -19.00
CA PRO A 392 -19.33 -23.91 -19.46
C PRO A 392 -19.38 -25.26 -20.19
N ASP A 393 -18.55 -25.43 -21.21
CA ASP A 393 -18.40 -26.71 -21.92
C ASP A 393 -17.76 -27.75 -21.00
N ARG A 394 -16.73 -27.34 -20.26
CA ARG A 394 -16.03 -28.17 -19.28
C ARG A 394 -15.66 -27.35 -18.05
N VAL A 395 -15.61 -28.02 -16.89
CA VAL A 395 -15.14 -27.44 -15.63
C VAL A 395 -13.97 -28.26 -15.14
N GLU A 396 -12.79 -27.65 -15.16
CA GLU A 396 -11.52 -28.21 -14.72
C GLU A 396 -11.23 -27.80 -13.27
N PRO A 397 -10.20 -28.35 -12.59
CA PRO A 397 -9.97 -28.04 -11.18
C PRO A 397 -9.70 -26.56 -10.85
N HIS A 398 -9.12 -25.81 -11.79
CA HIS A 398 -8.76 -24.40 -11.62
C HIS A 398 -9.28 -23.49 -12.75
N HIS A 399 -9.97 -24.07 -13.74
CA HIS A 399 -10.37 -23.37 -14.94
C HIS A 399 -11.75 -23.80 -15.41
N VAL A 400 -12.46 -22.88 -16.03
CA VAL A 400 -13.68 -23.15 -16.79
C VAL A 400 -13.35 -23.01 -18.26
N VAL A 401 -13.69 -24.02 -19.05
CA VAL A 401 -13.43 -24.07 -20.49
C VAL A 401 -14.67 -23.58 -21.24
N LEU A 402 -14.44 -22.66 -22.17
CA LEU A 402 -15.41 -22.21 -23.16
C LEU A 402 -14.85 -22.49 -24.56
N GLU A 403 -15.51 -23.38 -25.28
CA GLU A 403 -15.19 -23.75 -26.66
C GLU A 403 -15.85 -22.76 -27.63
N ASN A 404 -15.16 -22.44 -28.73
CA ASN A 404 -15.61 -21.49 -29.75
C ASN A 404 -16.13 -20.16 -29.15
N PRO A 405 -15.31 -19.49 -28.33
CA PRO A 405 -15.77 -18.44 -27.42
C PRO A 405 -16.30 -17.21 -28.16
N LYS A 406 -17.39 -16.64 -27.64
CA LYS A 406 -17.85 -15.29 -27.98
C LYS A 406 -17.20 -14.29 -27.05
N PHE A 407 -16.24 -13.54 -27.59
CA PHE A 407 -15.48 -12.58 -26.78
C PHE A 407 -16.32 -11.40 -26.30
N SER A 408 -16.21 -11.13 -25.01
CA SER A 408 -16.80 -10.01 -24.27
C SER A 408 -16.02 -9.82 -22.97
N SER A 409 -16.51 -9.05 -21.99
CA SER A 409 -16.02 -9.18 -20.62
C SER A 409 -16.58 -10.47 -20.03
N LEU A 410 -15.69 -11.46 -19.83
CA LEU A 410 -16.00 -12.83 -19.40
C LEU A 410 -15.56 -13.04 -17.96
N GLY A 411 -16.40 -13.62 -17.12
CA GLY A 411 -16.03 -13.93 -15.73
C GLY A 411 -16.82 -15.09 -15.18
N ILE A 412 -16.27 -15.81 -14.20
CA ILE A 412 -16.92 -16.99 -13.64
C ILE A 412 -17.79 -16.58 -12.46
N VAL A 413 -19.03 -17.06 -12.44
CA VAL A 413 -19.98 -16.88 -11.34
C VAL A 413 -20.56 -18.20 -10.87
N PHE A 414 -21.06 -18.22 -9.64
CA PHE A 414 -21.61 -19.40 -9.00
C PHE A 414 -22.90 -19.11 -8.23
N LYS A 415 -23.90 -20.00 -8.33
CA LYS A 415 -25.26 -19.79 -7.77
C LYS A 415 -25.51 -20.27 -6.33
N LYS A 416 -24.55 -20.92 -5.62
CA LYS A 416 -24.82 -21.61 -4.33
C LYS A 416 -23.74 -21.41 -3.25
N MET A 417 -23.47 -20.20 -2.78
CA MET A 417 -22.26 -19.94 -1.97
C MET A 417 -22.21 -20.54 -0.56
N PHE A 418 -23.33 -20.72 0.16
CA PHE A 418 -23.30 -20.99 1.62
C PHE A 418 -22.56 -22.27 2.07
N LYS A 419 -22.14 -23.14 1.14
CA LYS A 419 -21.31 -24.32 1.44
C LYS A 419 -20.03 -24.44 0.60
N GLN A 420 -19.81 -23.58 -0.38
CA GLN A 420 -18.72 -23.76 -1.34
C GLN A 420 -17.37 -23.38 -0.72
N LYS A 421 -16.39 -24.27 -0.84
CA LYS A 421 -15.01 -23.98 -0.49
C LYS A 421 -14.31 -23.34 -1.69
N ILE A 422 -13.38 -22.44 -1.40
CA ILE A 422 -12.55 -21.78 -2.39
C ILE A 422 -11.08 -22.05 -2.16
N ASN A 423 -10.35 -22.26 -3.23
CA ASN A 423 -8.91 -22.39 -3.25
C ASN A 423 -8.30 -21.05 -2.87
N THR A 424 -7.35 -21.08 -1.95
CA THR A 424 -6.74 -19.89 -1.37
C THR A 424 -5.25 -19.87 -1.56
N VAL A 425 -4.70 -18.66 -1.57
CA VAL A 425 -3.25 -18.43 -1.62
C VAL A 425 -2.83 -17.48 -0.52
N ALA A 426 -1.65 -17.74 0.04
CA ALA A 426 -0.98 -16.83 0.94
C ALA A 426 0.03 -15.96 0.18
N ARG A 427 0.17 -14.70 0.60
CA ARG A 427 1.24 -13.80 0.17
C ARG A 427 1.86 -13.13 1.38
N LEU A 428 3.19 -13.08 1.41
CA LEU A 428 3.95 -12.48 2.49
C LEU A 428 4.84 -11.38 1.93
N TYR A 429 4.73 -10.19 2.51
CA TYR A 429 5.56 -9.04 2.15
C TYR A 429 6.22 -8.49 3.39
N GLN A 430 7.43 -7.97 3.23
CA GLN A 430 8.18 -7.27 4.27
C GLN A 430 8.26 -5.80 3.91
N ARG A 431 7.86 -4.93 4.83
CA ARG A 431 8.07 -3.49 4.74
C ARG A 431 9.56 -3.18 4.94
N LEU A 432 10.21 -2.63 3.92
CA LEU A 432 11.64 -2.28 3.98
C LEU A 432 11.93 -0.93 4.65
N ARG A 433 10.91 -0.31 5.25
CA ARG A 433 10.90 1.10 5.65
C ARG A 433 10.97 1.34 7.16
N LEU A 434 11.21 0.29 7.94
CA LEU A 434 11.16 0.35 9.39
C LEU A 434 12.37 -0.35 9.97
N LYS A 435 12.92 0.20 11.07
CA LYS A 435 13.99 -0.45 11.84
C LYS A 435 13.55 -1.79 12.44
N MET A 436 12.24 -1.99 12.50
CA MET A 436 11.57 -3.18 13.02
C MET A 436 11.08 -3.99 11.82
N PRO A 437 11.36 -5.30 11.74
CA PRO A 437 10.81 -6.14 10.69
C PRO A 437 9.29 -6.23 10.83
N ILE A 438 8.58 -5.57 9.91
CA ILE A 438 7.12 -5.64 9.77
C ILE A 438 6.78 -6.41 8.50
N PHE A 439 5.87 -7.37 8.65
CA PHE A 439 5.36 -8.17 7.54
C PHE A 439 3.86 -7.98 7.37
N HIS A 440 3.42 -7.90 6.12
CA HIS A 440 2.01 -8.03 5.77
C HIS A 440 1.76 -9.43 5.21
N LEU A 441 0.91 -10.19 5.89
CA LEU A 441 0.44 -11.50 5.45
C LEU A 441 -0.97 -11.38 4.90
N TYR A 442 -1.12 -11.65 3.61
CA TYR A 442 -2.42 -11.72 2.94
C TYR A 442 -2.85 -13.17 2.77
N LEU A 443 -4.13 -13.42 2.95
CA LEU A 443 -4.79 -14.65 2.52
C LEU A 443 -5.90 -14.29 1.54
N LEU A 444 -5.75 -14.72 0.29
CA LEU A 444 -6.61 -14.32 -0.81
C LEU A 444 -7.28 -15.57 -1.42
N PRO A 445 -8.46 -15.42 -2.05
CA PRO A 445 -8.88 -16.34 -3.10
C PRO A 445 -7.76 -16.50 -4.14
N ASN A 446 -7.63 -17.69 -4.75
CA ASN A 446 -6.70 -17.91 -5.85
C ASN A 446 -7.17 -17.20 -7.15
N ASP A 447 -7.19 -15.88 -7.10
CA ASP A 447 -7.65 -14.98 -8.15
C ASP A 447 -6.47 -14.12 -8.61
N PRO A 448 -6.00 -14.29 -9.87
CA PRO A 448 -4.90 -13.51 -10.41
C PRO A 448 -5.08 -11.99 -10.34
N SER A 449 -6.33 -11.49 -10.43
CA SER A 449 -6.62 -10.06 -10.32
C SER A 449 -6.37 -9.51 -8.91
N LEU A 450 -6.73 -10.28 -7.87
CA LEU A 450 -6.49 -9.92 -6.47
C LEU A 450 -5.00 -9.99 -6.12
N ILE A 451 -4.33 -11.03 -6.58
CA ILE A 451 -2.88 -11.20 -6.41
C ILE A 451 -2.13 -10.00 -7.01
N LYS A 452 -2.47 -9.64 -8.26
CA LYS A 452 -1.90 -8.47 -8.93
C LYS A 452 -2.16 -7.18 -8.16
N ALA A 453 -3.39 -6.96 -7.69
CA ALA A 453 -3.74 -5.76 -6.95
C ALA A 453 -2.92 -5.62 -5.64
N VAL A 454 -2.70 -6.73 -4.93
CA VAL A 454 -1.84 -6.75 -3.72
C VAL A 454 -0.38 -6.53 -4.09
N ASP A 455 0.14 -7.21 -5.10
CA ASP A 455 1.53 -7.02 -5.56
C ASP A 455 1.80 -5.55 -5.94
N GLU A 456 0.87 -4.90 -6.65
CA GLU A 456 0.96 -3.47 -7.00
C GLU A 456 0.80 -2.54 -5.79
N HIS A 457 -0.09 -2.86 -4.85
CA HIS A 457 -0.24 -2.09 -3.61
C HIS A 457 1.02 -2.13 -2.75
N GLU A 458 1.58 -3.32 -2.55
CA GLU A 458 2.77 -3.55 -1.75
C GLU A 458 4.03 -2.96 -2.40
N ALA A 459 4.15 -3.05 -3.73
CA ALA A 459 5.20 -2.35 -4.47
C ALA A 459 5.12 -0.82 -4.27
N ASN A 460 3.92 -0.25 -4.25
CA ASN A 460 3.70 1.17 -3.95
C ASN A 460 3.98 1.53 -2.48
N CYS A 461 3.93 0.55 -1.59
CA CYS A 461 4.22 0.66 -0.16
C CYS A 461 5.67 0.32 0.20
N HIS A 462 6.51 0.02 -0.81
CA HIS A 462 7.94 -0.30 -0.70
C HIS A 462 8.21 -1.54 0.13
N SER A 463 7.29 -2.48 -0.01
CA SER A 463 7.46 -3.80 0.56
C SER A 463 8.12 -4.71 -0.47
N ARG A 464 8.94 -5.63 0.02
CA ARG A 464 9.49 -6.73 -0.77
C ARG A 464 8.67 -7.97 -0.54
N ARG A 465 8.28 -8.65 -1.63
CA ARG A 465 7.66 -9.96 -1.55
C ARG A 465 8.66 -10.98 -1.02
N ILE A 466 8.28 -11.73 0.00
CA ILE A 466 9.05 -12.84 0.53
C ILE A 466 8.53 -14.12 -0.13
N GLU A 467 9.33 -14.70 -1.02
CA GLU A 467 8.92 -15.90 -1.73
C GLU A 467 8.73 -17.08 -0.77
N LYS A 468 7.50 -17.59 -0.78
CA LYS A 468 7.07 -18.78 -0.05
C LYS A 468 6.05 -19.54 -0.90
N PRO A 469 5.93 -20.87 -0.73
CA PRO A 469 4.92 -21.65 -1.43
C PRO A 469 3.53 -21.02 -1.25
N PRO A 470 2.87 -20.59 -2.33
CA PRO A 470 1.67 -19.77 -2.22
C PRO A 470 0.43 -20.59 -1.87
N GLY A 471 0.41 -21.87 -2.23
CA GLY A 471 -0.73 -22.75 -2.04
C GLY A 471 -1.00 -23.04 -0.57
N THR A 472 -2.26 -22.89 -0.16
CA THR A 472 -2.73 -23.34 1.15
C THR A 472 -3.03 -24.83 1.18
N LEU A 473 -2.92 -25.46 2.34
CA LEU A 473 -3.21 -26.88 2.52
C LEU A 473 -4.72 -27.20 2.46
N LYS A 474 -5.59 -26.19 2.59
CA LYS A 474 -7.04 -26.35 2.69
C LYS A 474 -7.77 -25.21 2.00
N SER A 475 -8.78 -25.58 1.22
CA SER A 475 -9.77 -24.64 0.69
C SER A 475 -10.70 -24.16 1.82
N LEU A 476 -11.04 -22.88 1.79
CA LEU A 476 -11.76 -22.19 2.86
C LEU A 476 -13.13 -21.71 2.42
N LYS A 477 -14.03 -21.49 3.39
CA LYS A 477 -15.32 -20.83 3.14
C LYS A 477 -15.21 -19.34 3.45
N ILE A 478 -15.89 -18.51 2.67
CA ILE A 478 -16.03 -17.10 3.01
C ILE A 478 -16.65 -16.96 4.41
N GLY A 479 -16.14 -16.00 5.19
CA GLY A 479 -16.48 -15.77 6.59
C GLY A 479 -15.70 -16.63 7.60
N THR A 480 -14.81 -17.53 7.15
CA THR A 480 -13.98 -18.35 8.05
C THR A 480 -13.05 -17.45 8.88
N PRO A 481 -13.10 -17.50 10.22
CA PRO A 481 -12.20 -16.73 11.07
C PRO A 481 -10.80 -17.37 11.10
N ILE A 482 -9.79 -16.54 10.85
CA ILE A 482 -8.39 -16.92 10.72
C ILE A 482 -7.57 -16.11 11.72
N PHE A 483 -6.53 -16.74 12.24
CA PHE A 483 -5.61 -16.17 13.20
C PHE A 483 -4.21 -16.74 12.94
N VAL A 484 -3.20 -15.97 13.34
CA VAL A 484 -1.80 -16.36 13.23
C VAL A 484 -1.32 -16.86 14.59
N GLN A 485 -0.67 -18.02 14.59
CA GLN A 485 0.01 -18.59 15.75
C GLN A 485 1.52 -18.55 15.52
N THR A 486 2.25 -18.08 16.52
CA THR A 486 3.72 -18.03 16.53
C THR A 486 4.22 -18.37 17.93
N LEU A 487 5.44 -18.88 18.02
CA LEU A 487 6.16 -19.14 19.27
C LEU A 487 7.12 -17.98 19.62
N ASP A 488 7.33 -17.07 18.67
CA ASP A 488 8.23 -15.95 18.77
C ASP A 488 7.49 -14.73 19.37
N ASP A 489 8.22 -13.82 20.02
CA ASP A 489 7.66 -12.58 20.58
C ASP A 489 7.34 -11.58 19.45
N VAL A 490 6.18 -11.77 18.83
CA VAL A 490 5.71 -11.01 17.67
C VAL A 490 4.33 -10.46 17.94
N THR A 491 4.19 -9.16 17.74
CA THR A 491 2.90 -8.48 17.78
C THR A 491 2.14 -8.76 16.50
N ILE A 492 0.87 -9.17 16.65
CA ILE A 492 -0.01 -9.56 15.55
C ILE A 492 -1.18 -8.60 15.52
N TRP A 493 -1.44 -7.98 14.36
CA TRP A 493 -2.57 -7.08 14.20
C TRP A 493 -3.24 -7.18 12.83
N PRO A 494 -4.57 -7.31 12.75
CA PRO A 494 -5.48 -7.63 13.86
C PRO A 494 -5.28 -9.08 14.34
N GLU A 495 -5.68 -9.38 15.57
CA GLU A 495 -5.59 -10.74 16.15
C GLU A 495 -6.45 -11.78 15.40
N GLU A 496 -7.53 -11.32 14.77
CA GLU A 496 -8.45 -12.14 14.00
C GLU A 496 -8.87 -11.43 12.71
N VAL A 497 -8.85 -12.18 11.60
CA VAL A 497 -9.40 -11.74 10.32
C VAL A 497 -10.43 -12.75 9.83
N LYS A 498 -11.57 -12.27 9.35
CA LYS A 498 -12.54 -13.12 8.64
C LYS A 498 -12.17 -13.18 7.17
N PHE A 499 -11.93 -14.39 6.66
CA PHE A 499 -11.66 -14.63 5.25
C PHE A 499 -12.80 -14.10 4.38
N GLN A 500 -12.50 -13.21 3.43
CA GLN A 500 -13.50 -12.55 2.60
C GLN A 500 -13.03 -12.46 1.16
N TYR A 501 -13.98 -12.41 0.23
CA TYR A 501 -13.74 -11.92 -1.11
C TYR A 501 -13.96 -10.41 -1.10
N LEU A 502 -12.93 -9.65 -1.45
CA LEU A 502 -13.01 -8.21 -1.68
C LEU A 502 -12.62 -7.96 -3.13
N ASP A 503 -13.39 -7.12 -3.82
CA ASP A 503 -13.06 -6.74 -5.20
C ASP A 503 -11.64 -6.18 -5.32
N ALA A 504 -10.99 -6.39 -6.46
CA ALA A 504 -9.60 -6.01 -6.72
C ALA A 504 -9.32 -4.51 -6.56
N GLU A 505 -10.33 -3.65 -6.74
CA GLU A 505 -10.20 -2.20 -6.54
C GLU A 505 -10.22 -1.78 -5.06
N LYS A 506 -10.60 -2.69 -4.16
CA LYS A 506 -10.62 -2.45 -2.71
C LYS A 506 -9.29 -2.85 -2.09
N LEU A 507 -8.94 -2.18 -0.98
CA LEU A 507 -7.81 -2.58 -0.15
C LEU A 507 -8.08 -3.97 0.43
N GLN A 508 -7.22 -4.93 0.09
CA GLN A 508 -7.31 -6.30 0.57
C GLN A 508 -6.95 -6.37 2.06
N GLN A 509 -7.55 -7.31 2.78
CA GLN A 509 -7.25 -7.52 4.19
C GLN A 509 -5.93 -8.28 4.37
N TYR A 510 -5.14 -7.85 5.34
CA TYR A 510 -3.91 -8.50 5.75
C TYR A 510 -3.80 -8.58 7.27
N VAL A 511 -2.93 -9.47 7.73
CA VAL A 511 -2.43 -9.51 9.11
C VAL A 511 -1.04 -8.92 9.10
N GLU A 512 -0.83 -7.89 9.91
CA GLU A 512 0.48 -7.33 10.21
C GLU A 512 1.16 -8.16 11.30
N LEU A 513 2.41 -8.52 11.05
CA LEU A 513 3.29 -9.20 11.99
C LEU A 513 4.49 -8.29 12.24
N SER A 514 4.63 -7.78 13.46
CA SER A 514 5.73 -6.89 13.85
C SER A 514 6.53 -7.50 14.99
N ALA A 515 7.84 -7.59 14.81
CA ALA A 515 8.75 -8.15 15.80
C ALA A 515 9.74 -7.09 16.24
N GLU A 516 9.80 -6.79 17.53
CA GLU A 516 10.74 -5.79 18.06
C GLU A 516 12.19 -6.31 18.06
N GLN A 517 12.36 -7.60 18.34
CA GLN A 517 13.66 -8.29 18.33
C GLN A 517 13.51 -9.64 17.62
N MET A 518 13.82 -9.69 16.32
CA MET A 518 13.82 -10.98 15.62
C MET A 518 15.06 -11.80 15.92
N GLN A 519 14.83 -13.05 16.34
CA GLN A 519 15.84 -14.11 16.29
C GLN A 519 16.24 -14.40 14.84
N GLU A 520 17.27 -15.22 14.63
CA GLU A 520 17.76 -15.58 13.28
C GLU A 520 16.67 -16.15 12.36
N LYS A 521 15.64 -16.75 12.97
CA LYS A 521 14.50 -17.37 12.31
C LYS A 521 13.22 -16.97 13.02
N PHE A 522 12.21 -16.60 12.24
CA PHE A 522 10.85 -16.32 12.68
C PHE A 522 9.90 -17.31 12.03
N SER A 523 9.09 -18.02 12.83
CA SER A 523 8.14 -19.01 12.31
C SER A 523 6.73 -18.73 12.77
N PHE A 524 5.78 -18.84 11.86
CA PHE A 524 4.37 -18.65 12.16
C PHE A 524 3.50 -19.57 11.31
N THR A 525 2.29 -19.79 11.82
CA THR A 525 1.29 -20.67 11.21
C THR A 525 -0.05 -19.94 11.15
N LEU A 526 -0.73 -20.11 10.03
CA LEU A 526 -2.06 -19.61 9.79
C LEU A 526 -3.05 -20.75 10.03
N VAL A 527 -4.06 -20.53 10.87
CA VAL A 527 -4.97 -21.57 11.35
C VAL A 527 -6.43 -21.11 11.35
N GLU A 528 -7.36 -22.07 11.20
CA GLU A 528 -8.80 -21.84 11.30
C GLU A 528 -9.30 -21.88 12.75
N LYS A 529 -9.95 -20.81 13.25
CA LYS A 529 -10.21 -20.62 14.70
C LYS A 529 -11.00 -21.73 15.35
N ARG A 530 -12.04 -22.18 14.65
CA ARG A 530 -12.98 -23.16 15.20
C ARG A 530 -12.39 -24.56 15.29
N THR A 531 -11.46 -24.90 14.41
CA THR A 531 -10.97 -26.27 14.23
C THR A 531 -9.49 -26.43 14.58
N ASN A 532 -8.79 -25.32 14.83
CA ASN A 532 -7.33 -25.25 14.99
C ASN A 532 -6.57 -25.97 13.86
N LYS A 533 -7.16 -26.01 12.67
CA LYS A 533 -6.60 -26.69 11.51
C LYS A 533 -5.60 -25.77 10.82
N LEU A 534 -4.41 -26.31 10.55
CA LEU A 534 -3.39 -25.64 9.74
C LEU A 534 -3.92 -25.32 8.33
N ILE A 535 -3.78 -24.06 7.93
CA ILE A 535 -4.09 -23.51 6.60
C ILE A 535 -2.78 -23.33 5.83
N TRP A 536 -1.81 -22.68 6.46
CA TRP A 536 -0.52 -22.34 5.85
C TRP A 536 0.55 -22.14 6.93
N LYS A 537 1.83 -22.31 6.58
CA LYS A 537 2.95 -22.05 7.50
C LYS A 537 4.13 -21.46 6.74
N ALA A 538 4.87 -20.58 7.40
CA ALA A 538 6.12 -20.08 6.88
C ALA A 538 7.16 -19.92 7.98
N HIS A 539 8.41 -19.92 7.53
CA HIS A 539 9.57 -19.49 8.28
C HIS A 539 10.27 -18.40 7.48
N VAL A 540 10.77 -17.38 8.14
CA VAL A 540 11.53 -16.28 7.55
C VAL A 540 12.89 -16.24 8.25
N ASN A 541 13.97 -16.10 7.49
CA ASN A 541 15.35 -16.08 8.02
C ASN A 541 15.96 -14.69 7.83
N ARG A 542 16.82 -14.27 8.77
CA ARG A 542 17.41 -12.92 8.80
C ARG A 542 18.18 -12.49 7.57
N GLY A 543 18.77 -13.42 6.82
CA GLY A 543 19.42 -13.12 5.54
C GLY A 543 18.47 -12.77 4.38
N VAL A 544 17.15 -12.83 4.59
CA VAL A 544 16.12 -12.56 3.58
C VAL A 544 15.34 -11.27 3.89
N PHE A 545 15.65 -10.58 5.00
CA PHE A 545 14.99 -9.34 5.41
C PHE A 545 15.89 -8.12 5.52
#